data_AF-A0A183FYW1-F1
#
_entry.id   AF-A0A183FYW1-F1
#
_cell.length_a   1.000
_cell.length_b   1.000
_cell.length_c   1.000
_cell.angle_alpha   90.00
_cell.angle_beta   90.00
_cell.angle_gamma   90.00
#
_symmetry.space_group_name_H-M   'P 1'
#
loop_
_entity.id
_entity.type
_entity.pdbx_description
1 polymer ?
#
loop_
_entity_poly.entity_id
_entity_poly.type
_entity_poly.pdbx_seq_one_letter_code
_entity_poly.pdbx_strand_id
1 'polypeptide(L)'
;MGTERTVEGVANAILKVLLLKEQAGWAVKPAGSYLNPADGKIYCDIRDYRAFYNRFGVKCDVVGAHEPNRMVMIAEKYHYKPSITMAITQSFGEYIYGSGF
;
A
#
# COMPACT_ATOMS: atom_id res chain seq x y z
N MET A 1 17.03 9.62 -5.25
CA MET A 1 15.57 9.75 -5.22
C MET A 1 15.00 8.42 -4.75
N GLY A 2 14.32 8.40 -3.60
CA GLY A 2 13.83 7.18 -2.96
C GLY A 2 13.99 7.25 -1.46
N THR A 3 13.16 8.05 -0.79
CA THR A 3 13.26 8.28 0.66
C THR A 3 11.90 8.36 1.34
N GLU A 4 10.84 8.74 0.63
CA GLU A 4 9.53 8.87 1.27
C GLU A 4 8.87 7.51 1.47
N ARG A 5 8.75 7.12 2.74
CA ARG A 5 7.88 6.03 3.20
C ARG A 5 8.18 4.68 2.54
N THR A 6 9.36 4.45 1.96
CA THR A 6 9.69 3.17 1.29
C THR A 6 9.51 1.96 2.21
N VAL A 7 9.97 2.06 3.47
CA VAL A 7 9.86 0.98 4.47
C VAL A 7 8.39 0.64 4.75
N GLU A 8 7.54 1.65 4.93
CA GLU A 8 6.09 1.48 5.10
C GLU A 8 5.48 0.74 3.89
N GLY A 9 5.92 1.09 2.68
CA GLY A 9 5.42 0.50 1.44
C GLY A 9 5.69 -0.98 1.33
N VAL A 10 6.94 -1.37 1.60
CA VAL A 10 7.35 -2.76 1.60
C VAL A 10 6.64 -3.53 2.71
N ALA A 11 6.59 -2.98 3.93
CA ALA A 11 5.92 -3.62 5.06
C ALA A 11 4.42 -3.85 4.77
N ASN A 12 3.74 -2.84 4.23
CA ASN A 12 2.32 -2.93 3.88
C ASN A 12 2.07 -3.98 2.79
N ALA A 13 2.88 -4.01 1.74
CA ALA A 13 2.75 -5.02 0.68
C ALA A 13 2.94 -6.45 1.22
N ILE A 14 3.94 -6.66 2.08
CA ILE A 14 4.18 -7.96 2.73
C ILE A 14 2.98 -8.36 3.60
N LEU A 15 2.45 -7.45 4.42
CA LEU A 15 1.30 -7.71 5.28
C LEU A 15 0.06 -8.10 4.45
N LYS A 16 -0.20 -7.39 3.34
CA LYS A 16 -1.33 -7.68 2.45
C LYS A 16 -1.24 -9.07 1.83
N VAL A 17 -0.08 -9.48 1.31
CA VAL A 17 0.08 -10.83 0.73
C VAL A 17 0.09 -11.92 1.81
N LEU A 18 0.89 -11.76 2.87
CA LEU A 18 1.11 -12.84 3.82
C LEU A 18 -0.05 -13.02 4.80
N LEU A 19 -0.60 -11.92 5.33
CA LEU A 19 -1.63 -11.97 6.37
C LEU A 19 -3.03 -11.85 5.79
N LEU A 20 -3.25 -10.92 4.86
CA LEU A 20 -4.58 -10.67 4.29
C LEU A 20 -4.88 -11.53 3.05
N LYS A 21 -3.88 -12.27 2.54
CA LYS A 21 -3.99 -13.13 1.35
C LYS A 21 -4.46 -12.36 0.11
N GLU A 22 -4.10 -11.08 0.02
CA GLU A 22 -4.34 -10.26 -1.17
C GLU A 22 -3.38 -10.62 -2.29
N GLN A 23 -3.84 -10.47 -3.53
CA GLN A 23 -3.00 -10.66 -4.72
C GLN A 23 -1.92 -9.58 -4.81
N ALA A 24 -0.78 -9.91 -5.43
CA ALA A 24 0.37 -9.03 -5.58
C ALA A 24 -0.02 -7.66 -6.18
N GLY A 25 -0.91 -7.64 -7.17
CA GLY A 25 -1.36 -6.39 -7.81
C GLY A 25 -2.14 -5.43 -6.87
N TRP A 26 -2.85 -5.96 -5.88
CA TRP A 26 -3.49 -5.14 -4.84
C TRP A 26 -2.52 -4.77 -3.72
N ALA A 27 -1.60 -5.67 -3.41
CA ALA A 27 -0.62 -5.50 -2.35
C ALA A 27 0.35 -4.34 -2.60
N VAL A 28 0.79 -4.16 -3.85
CA VAL A 28 1.73 -3.08 -4.21
C VAL A 28 1.14 -1.68 -4.09
N LYS A 29 -0.19 -1.53 -4.17
CA LYS A 29 -0.84 -0.22 -4.10
C LYS A 29 -0.59 0.44 -2.73
N PRO A 30 -0.28 1.75 -2.71
CA PRO A 30 -0.08 2.48 -1.45
C PRO A 30 -1.32 2.39 -0.56
N ALA A 31 -1.12 2.47 0.75
CA ALA A 31 -2.23 2.57 1.68
C ALA A 31 -2.94 3.92 1.46
N GLY A 32 -4.27 3.90 1.47
CA GLY A 32 -5.10 5.11 1.42
C GLY A 32 -4.97 5.98 2.66
N SER A 33 -4.41 5.43 3.75
CA SER A 33 -4.15 6.12 5.01
C SER A 33 -2.77 5.78 5.58
N TYR A 34 -2.13 6.76 6.23
CA TYR A 34 -0.79 6.63 6.81
C TYR A 34 -0.53 7.62 7.93
N LEU A 35 0.38 7.26 8.84
CA LEU A 35 0.90 8.16 9.87
C LEU A 35 2.18 8.84 9.36
N ASN A 36 2.26 10.16 9.42
CA ASN A 36 3.50 10.89 9.21
C ASN A 36 4.19 11.13 10.56
N PRO A 37 5.35 10.51 10.84
CA PRO A 37 6.03 10.69 12.12
C PRO A 37 6.57 12.11 12.33
N ALA A 38 6.78 12.88 11.26
CA ALA A 38 7.38 14.22 11.34
C ALA A 38 6.44 15.24 12.01
N ASP A 39 5.14 15.11 11.79
CA ASP A 39 4.10 15.99 12.35
C ASP A 39 3.11 15.25 13.26
N GLY A 40 3.21 13.92 13.36
CA GLY A 40 2.34 13.08 14.17
C GLY A 40 0.91 12.95 13.62
N LYS A 41 0.64 13.42 12.40
CA LYS A 41 -0.70 13.39 11.80
C LYS A 41 -0.95 12.10 11.04
N ILE A 42 -2.19 11.65 11.08
CA ILE A 42 -2.68 10.60 10.20
C ILE A 42 -3.27 11.26 8.97
N TYR A 43 -2.77 10.91 7.81
CA TYR A 43 -3.32 11.28 6.51
C TYR A 43 -4.20 10.15 5.99
N CYS A 44 -5.28 10.49 5.30
CA CYS A 44 -6.22 9.50 4.79
C CYS A 44 -6.97 10.02 3.57
N ASP A 45 -7.46 9.12 2.72
CA ASP A 45 -8.47 9.48 1.74
C ASP A 45 -9.82 9.79 2.42
N ILE A 46 -10.72 10.47 1.69
CA ILE A 46 -12.00 10.90 2.25
C ILE A 46 -12.95 9.74 2.60
N ARG A 47 -12.80 8.58 1.94
CA ARG A 47 -13.62 7.40 2.23
C ARG A 47 -13.16 6.76 3.53
N ASP A 48 -11.85 6.66 3.71
CA ASP A 48 -11.19 6.17 4.92
C ASP A 48 -11.45 7.10 6.11
N TYR A 49 -11.49 8.42 5.92
CA TYR A 49 -11.78 9.38 7.00
C TYR A 49 -13.05 9.02 7.79
N ARG A 50 -14.14 8.77 7.07
CA ARG A 50 -15.44 8.49 7.72
C ARG A 50 -15.40 7.17 8.48
N ALA A 51 -14.72 6.15 7.93
CA ALA A 51 -14.55 4.87 8.57
C ALA A 51 -13.68 4.97 9.84
N PHE A 52 -12.56 5.70 9.77
CA PHE A 52 -11.65 5.94 10.89
C PHE A 52 -12.33 6.70 12.03
N TYR A 53 -13.01 7.80 11.70
CA TYR A 53 -13.68 8.62 12.71
C TYR A 53 -14.78 7.84 13.43
N ASN A 54 -15.62 7.11 12.68
CA ASN A 54 -16.72 6.35 13.28
C ASN A 54 -16.24 5.16 14.13
N ARG A 55 -15.12 4.52 13.76
CA ARG A 55 -14.66 3.29 14.42
C ARG A 55 -13.70 3.56 15.58
N PHE A 56 -12.87 4.60 15.48
CA PHE A 56 -11.79 4.86 16.42
C PHE A 56 -11.85 6.25 17.07
N GLY A 57 -12.75 7.14 16.64
CA GLY A 57 -12.83 8.52 17.12
C GLY A 57 -11.63 9.39 16.71
N VAL A 58 -10.82 8.91 15.76
CA VAL A 58 -9.58 9.57 15.32
C VAL A 58 -9.87 10.43 14.09
N LYS A 59 -9.40 11.68 14.13
CA LYS A 59 -9.42 12.58 12.96
C LYS A 59 -8.18 12.34 12.11
N CYS A 60 -8.35 12.20 10.80
CA CYS A 60 -7.25 12.19 9.85
C CYS A 60 -7.32 13.38 8.89
N ASP A 61 -6.17 13.83 8.43
CA ASP A 61 -5.97 14.97 7.54
C ASP A 61 -6.13 14.51 6.08
N VAL A 62 -7.23 14.93 5.45
CA VAL A 62 -7.56 14.54 4.07
C VAL A 62 -6.85 15.44 3.05
N VAL A 63 -6.50 16.66 3.44
CA VAL A 63 -5.98 17.68 2.51
C VAL A 63 -4.51 17.41 2.17
N GLY A 64 -3.72 16.95 3.14
CA GLY A 64 -2.30 16.64 2.91
C GLY A 64 -2.02 15.20 2.45
N ALA A 65 -3.06 14.38 2.25
CA ALA A 65 -2.90 13.00 1.81
C ALA A 65 -2.41 12.99 0.35
N HIS A 66 -1.23 12.42 0.13
CA HIS A 66 -0.65 12.25 -1.20
C HIS A 66 -0.04 10.87 -1.35
N GLU A 67 -0.01 10.39 -2.60
CA GLU A 67 0.65 9.14 -2.92
C GLU A 67 2.17 9.33 -2.81
N PRO A 68 2.88 8.41 -2.13
CA PRO A 68 4.33 8.53 -1.96
C PRO A 68 5.03 8.30 -3.31
N ASN A 69 6.04 9.12 -3.60
CA ASN A 69 6.90 8.94 -4.78
C ASN A 69 7.93 7.83 -4.53
N ARG A 70 7.51 6.57 -4.74
CA ARG A 70 8.32 5.37 -4.52
C ARG A 70 7.93 4.25 -5.49
N MET A 71 8.81 3.25 -5.60
CA MET A 71 8.52 1.97 -6.25
C MET A 71 8.47 0.84 -5.22
N VAL A 72 7.41 0.05 -5.23
CA VAL A 72 7.25 -1.18 -4.45
C VAL A 72 7.03 -2.34 -5.41
N MET A 73 7.75 -3.43 -5.18
CA MET A 73 7.66 -4.66 -5.93
C MET A 73 7.31 -5.80 -4.96
N ILE A 74 6.39 -6.67 -5.36
CA ILE A 74 6.10 -7.89 -4.63
C ILE A 74 5.87 -9.04 -5.58
N ALA A 75 6.29 -10.23 -5.18
CA ALA A 75 5.98 -11.47 -5.84
C ALA A 75 5.20 -12.36 -4.89
N GLU A 76 4.22 -13.07 -5.43
CA GLU A 76 3.45 -14.08 -4.72
C GLU A 76 3.48 -15.40 -5.49
N LYS A 77 3.42 -16.51 -4.75
CA LYS A 77 3.24 -17.84 -5.29
C LYS A 77 2.15 -18.54 -4.50
N TYR A 78 1.13 -19.01 -5.20
CA TYR A 78 0.08 -19.81 -4.60
C TYR A 78 0.52 -21.27 -4.52
N HIS A 79 0.31 -21.94 -3.39
CA HIS A 79 0.70 -23.36 -3.23
C HIS A 79 0.04 -24.26 -4.31
N TYR A 80 -1.16 -23.91 -4.77
CA TYR A 80 -1.92 -24.67 -5.76
C TYR A 80 -1.68 -24.24 -7.22
N LYS A 81 -0.79 -23.26 -7.49
CA LYS A 81 -0.42 -22.87 -8.85
C LYS A 81 1.11 -22.86 -8.99
N PRO A 82 1.67 -23.47 -10.06
CA PRO A 82 3.11 -23.43 -10.29
C PRO A 82 3.60 -22.01 -10.65
N SER A 83 2.70 -21.12 -11.07
CA SER A 83 3.02 -19.77 -11.51
C SER A 83 3.33 -18.82 -10.35
N ILE A 84 4.37 -18.00 -10.53
CA ILE A 84 4.69 -16.84 -9.71
C ILE A 84 4.06 -15.61 -10.35
N THR A 85 3.33 -14.82 -9.55
CA THR A 85 2.80 -13.52 -9.97
C THR A 85 3.65 -12.42 -9.34
N MET A 86 4.03 -11.44 -10.15
CA MET A 86 4.85 -10.31 -9.74
C MET A 86 4.11 -9.03 -10.07
N ALA A 87 4.11 -8.05 -9.17
CA ALA A 87 3.57 -6.72 -9.40
C ALA A 87 4.58 -5.65 -8.97
N ILE A 88 4.60 -4.52 -9.68
CA ILE A 88 5.48 -3.38 -9.43
C ILE A 88 4.64 -2.11 -9.57
N THR A 89 4.66 -1.23 -8.56
CA THR A 89 4.07 0.11 -8.72
C THR A 89 4.89 0.94 -9.70
N GLN A 90 4.23 1.57 -10.65
CA GLN A 90 4.81 2.70 -11.38
C GLN A 90 4.55 4.00 -10.62
N SER A 91 5.34 5.03 -10.89
CA SER A 91 4.98 6.38 -10.51
C SER A 91 3.61 6.72 -11.13
N PHE A 92 2.64 7.10 -10.31
CA PHE A 92 1.23 7.44 -10.60
C PHE A 92 0.27 6.25 -10.73
N GLY A 93 -0.30 5.78 -9.60
CA GLY A 93 -1.55 5.00 -9.51
C GLY A 93 -1.65 3.64 -10.23
N GLU A 94 -0.73 3.33 -11.15
CA GLU A 94 -0.72 2.16 -11.99
C GLU A 94 0.34 1.15 -11.52
N TYR A 95 0.13 -0.11 -11.84
CA TYR A 95 1.11 -1.17 -11.59
C TYR A 95 1.27 -2.04 -12.84
N ILE A 96 2.51 -2.44 -13.10
CA ILE A 96 2.78 -3.51 -14.07
C ILE A 96 2.74 -4.82 -13.31
N TYR A 97 2.12 -5.85 -13.90
CA TYR A 97 2.22 -7.21 -13.40
C TYR A 97 2.77 -8.15 -14.48
N GLY A 98 3.49 -9.17 -14.03
CA GLY A 98 4.01 -10.25 -14.83
C GLY A 98 3.72 -11.58 -14.17
N SER A 99 3.58 -12.64 -14.97
CA SER A 99 3.44 -14.01 -14.46
C SER A 99 4.45 -14.91 -15.16
N GLY A 100 5.12 -15.78 -14.41
CA GLY A 100 6.11 -16.75 -14.90
C GLY A 100 6.07 -18.05 -14.11
N PHE A 101 6.94 -19.01 -14.47
CA PHE A 101 7.09 -20.31 -13.81
C PHE A 101 8.50 -20.48 -13.24
#